data_AF-A0A6M3XQ95-F1
#
_entry.id   AF-A0A6M3XQ95-F1
#
_cell.length_a   1.000
_cell.length_b   1.000
_cell.length_c   1.000
_cell.angle_alpha   90.00
_cell.angle_beta   90.00
_cell.angle_gamma   90.00
#
_symmetry.space_group_name_H-M   'P 1'
#
loop_
_entity.id
_entity.type
_entity.pdbx_description
1 polymer ?
#
loop_
_entity_poly.entity_id
_entity_poly.type
_entity_poly.pdbx_seq_one_letter_code
_entity_poly.pdbx_strand_id
1 'polypeptide(L)'
;MITGNLHFGMPWEAYRQMVVAPAMARRQLPQGGIDDGKPVKARVNHGRWIVDCACGGAELAFDEGLFMCQACMNGGHKHKYRHLVFPKNRPLIEAALIQRPEPNRNWWPGESLAQLKAENSQHKEELL
;
A
#
# COMPACT_ATOMS: atom_id res chain seq x y z
N MET A 1 -6.00 -7.97 6.49
CA MET A 1 -6.18 -7.17 5.24
C MET A 1 -5.24 -7.68 4.16
N ILE A 2 -5.48 -7.37 2.89
CA ILE A 2 -4.69 -7.89 1.76
C ILE A 2 -3.47 -6.97 1.52
N THR A 3 -2.26 -7.54 1.53
CA THR A 3 -1.02 -6.88 1.09
C THR A 3 -0.60 -7.38 -0.30
N GLY A 4 0.44 -6.78 -0.88
CA GLY A 4 1.08 -7.30 -2.09
C GLY A 4 1.51 -8.76 -1.92
N ASN A 5 2.09 -9.11 -0.77
CA ASN A 5 2.54 -10.46 -0.44
C ASN A 5 1.40 -11.48 -0.56
N LEU A 6 0.25 -11.18 0.04
CA LEU A 6 -0.92 -12.06 0.02
C LEU A 6 -1.60 -12.08 -1.35
N HIS A 7 -1.73 -10.94 -2.02
CA HIS A 7 -2.42 -10.85 -3.30
C HIS A 7 -1.69 -11.61 -4.41
N PHE A 8 -0.37 -11.47 -4.48
CA PHE A 8 0.45 -12.12 -5.51
C PHE A 8 0.99 -13.49 -5.08
N GLY A 9 0.83 -13.87 -3.80
CA GLY A 9 1.35 -15.12 -3.27
C GLY A 9 2.88 -15.19 -3.27
N MET A 10 3.58 -14.06 -3.19
CA MET A 10 5.04 -13.98 -3.28
C MET A 10 5.60 -12.76 -2.54
N PRO A 11 6.86 -12.81 -2.04
CA PRO A 11 7.51 -11.67 -1.41
C PRO A 11 7.84 -10.56 -2.42
N TRP A 12 8.14 -9.36 -1.90
CA TRP A 12 8.50 -8.20 -2.73
C TRP A 12 9.65 -8.52 -3.69
N GLU A 13 10.68 -9.22 -3.23
CA GLU A 13 11.86 -9.48 -4.06
C GLU A 13 11.52 -10.35 -5.29
N ALA A 14 10.66 -11.35 -5.13
CA ALA A 14 10.18 -12.16 -6.25
C ALA A 14 9.31 -11.32 -7.21
N TYR A 15 8.38 -10.52 -6.67
CA TYR A 15 7.56 -9.62 -7.48
C TYR A 15 8.41 -8.59 -8.25
N ARG A 16 9.44 -8.05 -7.60
CA ARG A 16 10.40 -7.12 -8.19
C ARG A 16 11.12 -7.76 -9.39
N GLN A 17 11.63 -8.97 -9.22
CA GLN A 17 12.35 -9.68 -10.27
C GLN A 17 11.45 -10.13 -11.43
N MET A 18 10.23 -10.60 -11.13
CA MET A 18 9.34 -11.19 -12.13
C MET A 18 8.44 -10.18 -12.85
N VAL A 19 8.10 -9.07 -12.19
CA VAL A 19 7.12 -8.09 -12.70
C VAL A 19 7.76 -6.73 -12.91
N VAL A 20 8.35 -6.15 -11.86
CA VAL A 20 8.84 -4.76 -11.90
C VAL A 20 10.04 -4.62 -12.83
N ALA A 21 11.07 -5.42 -12.66
CA ALA A 21 12.30 -5.31 -13.43
C ALA A 21 12.06 -5.53 -14.93
N PRO A 22 11.30 -6.56 -15.39
CA PRO A 22 10.94 -6.70 -16.80
C PRO A 22 10.11 -5.52 -17.33
N ALA A 23 9.21 -4.95 -16.53
CA ALA A 23 8.43 -3.78 -16.94
C ALA A 23 9.31 -2.54 -17.13
N MET A 24 10.27 -2.29 -16.22
CA MET A 24 11.24 -1.21 -16.35
C MET A 24 12.18 -1.43 -17.55
N ALA A 25 12.65 -2.66 -17.77
CA ALA A 25 13.53 -3.00 -18.90
C ALA A 25 12.84 -2.77 -20.25
N ARG A 26 11.56 -3.16 -20.38
CA ARG A 26 10.75 -2.86 -21.59
C ARG A 26 10.63 -1.36 -21.89
N ARG A 27 10.74 -0.51 -20.86
CA ARG A 27 10.72 0.95 -20.97
C ARG A 27 12.12 1.56 -21.09
N GLN A 28 13.17 0.74 -21.20
CA GLN A 28 14.58 1.17 -21.25
C GLN A 28 14.97 2.06 -20.07
N LEU A 29 14.36 1.81 -18.90
CA LEU A 29 14.64 2.56 -17.68
C LEU A 29 15.82 1.95 -16.91
N PRO A 30 16.61 2.76 -16.20
CA PRO A 30 17.68 2.24 -15.38
C PRO A 30 17.10 1.35 -14.27
N GLN A 31 17.61 0.14 -14.17
CA GLN A 31 17.38 -0.71 -13.00
C GLN A 31 18.26 -0.16 -11.88
N GLY A 32 17.70 0.36 -10.81
CA GLY A 32 18.56 0.66 -9.68
C GLY A 32 17.99 1.51 -8.56
N GLY A 33 18.64 1.31 -7.43
CA GLY A 33 18.64 2.20 -6.28
C GLY A 33 17.35 2.21 -5.48
N ILE A 34 17.53 2.44 -4.19
CA ILE A 34 16.45 2.87 -3.32
C ILE A 34 16.61 4.38 -3.15
N ASP A 35 15.52 5.10 -3.28
CA ASP A 35 15.45 6.53 -3.00
C ASP A 35 15.53 6.76 -1.48
N ASP A 36 16.38 7.69 -1.05
CA ASP A 36 16.60 8.08 0.34
C ASP A 36 15.60 9.12 0.85
N GLY A 37 14.61 9.46 0.03
CA GLY A 37 13.52 10.35 0.39
C GLY A 37 12.62 9.78 1.50
N LYS A 38 11.78 10.65 2.06
CA LYS A 38 10.81 10.26 3.11
C LYS A 38 9.95 9.07 2.65
N PRO A 39 9.84 8.01 3.48
CA PRO A 39 8.96 6.88 3.18
C PRO A 39 7.51 7.31 2.98
N VAL A 40 6.83 6.64 2.05
CA VAL A 40 5.41 6.86 1.79
C VAL A 40 4.59 6.05 2.80
N LYS A 41 3.54 6.66 3.36
CA LYS A 41 2.67 5.96 4.32
C LYS A 41 1.67 5.09 3.56
N ALA A 42 1.59 3.82 3.92
CA ALA A 42 0.54 2.93 3.41
C ALA A 42 -0.83 3.33 3.98
N ARG A 43 -1.89 3.06 3.24
CA ARG A 43 -3.29 3.28 3.63
C ARG A 43 -4.14 2.06 3.30
N VAL A 44 -5.35 1.97 3.85
CA VAL A 44 -6.29 0.89 3.49
C VAL A 44 -7.33 1.42 2.52
N ASN A 45 -7.50 0.72 1.40
CA ASN A 45 -8.56 0.97 0.44
C ASN A 45 -9.28 -0.32 0.06
N HIS A 46 -10.56 -0.41 0.38
CA HIS A 46 -11.41 -1.58 0.13
C HIS A 46 -10.69 -2.86 0.60
N GLY A 47 -10.25 -2.87 1.86
CA GLY A 47 -9.63 -4.03 2.49
C GLY A 47 -8.21 -4.37 2.01
N ARG A 48 -7.61 -3.54 1.16
CA ARG A 48 -6.23 -3.69 0.66
C ARG A 48 -5.33 -2.62 1.24
N TRP A 49 -4.15 -3.02 1.70
CA TRP A 49 -3.08 -2.08 1.97
C TRP A 49 -2.47 -1.62 0.66
N ILE A 50 -2.49 -0.31 0.43
CA ILE A 50 -1.93 0.33 -0.76
C ILE A 50 -1.02 1.50 -0.40
N VAL A 51 -0.20 1.91 -1.37
CA VAL A 51 0.67 3.07 -1.30
C VAL A 51 0.41 3.97 -2.51
N ASP A 52 0.24 5.26 -2.27
CA ASP A 52 0.00 6.24 -3.33
C ASP A 52 1.31 6.76 -3.92
N CYS A 53 1.38 6.83 -5.25
CA CYS A 53 2.45 7.50 -5.96
C CYS A 53 2.06 8.97 -6.22
N ALA A 54 3.05 9.86 -6.23
CA ALA A 54 2.83 11.28 -6.56
C ALA A 54 2.24 11.52 -7.96
N CYS A 55 2.32 10.53 -8.87
CA CYS A 55 1.68 10.62 -10.18
C CYS A 55 0.16 10.33 -10.16
N GLY A 56 -0.43 10.07 -9.00
CA GLY A 56 -1.85 9.70 -8.84
C GLY A 56 -2.14 8.20 -8.97
N GLY A 57 -1.13 7.37 -9.26
CA GLY A 57 -1.25 5.91 -9.23
C GLY A 57 -1.19 5.35 -7.81
N ALA A 58 -1.61 4.10 -7.63
CA ALA A 58 -1.51 3.40 -6.36
C ALA A 58 -1.09 1.94 -6.58
N GLU A 59 -0.30 1.40 -5.66
CA GLU A 59 0.18 0.02 -5.71
C GLU A 59 -0.18 -0.71 -4.42
N LEU A 60 -0.29 -2.04 -4.47
CA LEU A 60 -0.38 -2.84 -3.24
C LEU A 60 0.90 -2.66 -2.41
N ALA A 61 0.72 -2.42 -1.11
CA ALA A 61 1.83 -2.31 -0.19
C ALA A 61 2.37 -3.70 0.13
N PHE A 62 3.66 -3.91 -0.11
CA PHE A 62 4.39 -5.09 0.32
C PHE A 62 4.94 -4.92 1.74
N ASP A 63 4.94 -5.99 2.51
CA ASP A 63 5.35 -6.03 3.92
C ASP A 63 6.84 -5.65 4.10
N GLU A 64 7.67 -5.87 3.09
CA GLU A 64 9.09 -5.55 3.06
C GLU A 64 9.40 -4.05 2.95
N GLY A 65 8.39 -3.19 2.75
CA GLY A 65 8.56 -1.75 2.87
C GLY A 65 9.19 -1.07 1.65
N LEU A 66 9.07 -1.67 0.47
CA LEU A 66 9.49 -1.09 -0.81
C LEU A 66 8.37 -1.17 -1.85
N PHE A 67 8.34 -0.22 -2.78
CA PHE A 67 7.48 -0.29 -3.95
C PHE A 67 8.07 0.41 -5.19
N MET A 68 7.48 0.08 -6.34
CA MET A 68 7.66 0.77 -7.62
C MET A 68 6.28 1.01 -8.22
N CYS A 69 5.96 2.26 -8.57
CA CYS A 69 4.71 2.55 -9.28
C CYS A 69 4.75 1.98 -10.70
N GLN A 70 3.81 1.14 -11.07
CA GLN A 70 3.73 0.53 -12.41
C GLN A 70 3.23 1.51 -13.48
N ALA A 71 2.61 2.63 -13.08
CA ALA A 71 2.20 3.69 -13.99
C ALA A 71 3.40 4.53 -14.45
N CYS A 72 4.06 5.24 -13.54
CA CYS A 72 5.16 6.17 -13.87
C CYS A 72 6.57 5.64 -13.60
N MET A 73 6.71 4.42 -13.06
CA MET A 73 7.97 3.83 -12.61
C MET A 73 8.73 4.78 -11.67
N ASN A 74 8.02 5.40 -10.73
CA ASN A 74 8.56 6.41 -9.81
C ASN A 74 9.37 7.52 -10.52
N GLY A 75 8.90 8.03 -11.66
CA GLY A 75 9.62 9.02 -12.46
C GLY A 75 10.08 10.26 -11.67
N GLY A 76 9.24 10.76 -10.76
CA GLY A 76 9.60 11.88 -9.86
C GLY A 76 10.75 11.57 -8.88
N HIS A 77 11.14 10.30 -8.75
CA HIS A 77 12.24 9.81 -7.92
C HIS A 77 13.33 9.14 -8.77
N LYS A 78 13.53 9.61 -10.01
CA LYS A 78 14.59 9.14 -10.91
C LYS A 78 14.54 7.62 -11.15
N HIS A 79 13.33 7.06 -11.18
CA HIS A 79 13.09 5.63 -11.36
C HIS A 79 13.67 4.70 -10.29
N LYS A 80 13.93 5.23 -9.09
CA LYS A 80 14.37 4.44 -7.93
C LYS A 80 13.18 3.80 -7.20
N TYR A 81 13.43 2.66 -6.55
CA TYR A 81 12.48 2.08 -5.61
C TYR A 81 12.25 3.03 -4.43
N ARG A 82 11.04 3.04 -3.89
CA ARG A 82 10.66 3.95 -2.82
C ARG A 82 10.34 3.17 -1.56
N HIS A 83 10.78 3.68 -0.41
CA HIS A 83 10.37 3.15 0.88
C HIS A 83 8.89 3.44 1.13
N LEU A 84 8.22 2.47 1.75
CA LEU A 84 6.91 2.65 2.36
C LEU A 84 6.93 2.20 3.81
N VAL A 85 6.01 2.71 4.60
CA VAL A 85 5.84 2.35 6.00
C VAL A 85 4.37 2.08 6.33
N PHE A 86 4.14 1.02 7.10
CA PHE A 86 2.85 0.76 7.72
C PHE A 86 2.71 1.54 9.04
N PRO A 87 1.49 1.87 9.48
CA PRO A 87 1.28 2.43 10.81
C PRO A 87 1.67 1.43 11.91
N LYS A 88 2.22 1.92 13.02
CA LYS A 88 2.67 1.08 14.15
C LYS A 88 1.55 0.22 14.75
N ASN A 89 0.32 0.72 14.71
CA ASN A 89 -0.89 0.05 15.21
C ASN A 89 -1.65 -0.72 14.12
N ARG A 90 -0.97 -1.15 13.04
CA ARG A 90 -1.56 -1.91 11.92
C ARG A 90 -2.53 -3.03 12.36
N PRO A 91 -2.18 -3.95 13.28
CA PRO A 91 -3.10 -5.01 13.69
C PRO A 91 -4.42 -4.49 14.28
N LEU A 92 -4.37 -3.38 15.02
CA LEU A 92 -5.56 -2.77 15.62
C LEU A 92 -6.44 -2.08 14.59
N ILE A 93 -5.84 -1.44 13.59
CA ILE A 93 -6.56 -0.87 12.43
C ILE A 93 -7.26 -1.99 11.66
N GLU A 94 -6.55 -3.07 11.35
CA GLU A 94 -7.12 -4.21 10.62
C GLU A 94 -8.30 -4.85 11.38
N ALA A 95 -8.18 -5.02 12.70
CA ALA A 95 -9.26 -5.57 13.53
C ALA A 95 -10.48 -4.64 13.63
N ALA A 96 -10.29 -3.32 13.58
CA ALA A 96 -11.40 -2.38 13.51
C ALA A 96 -12.09 -2.43 12.14
N LEU A 97 -11.31 -2.51 11.05
CA LEU A 97 -11.84 -2.50 9.69
C LEU A 97 -12.50 -3.82 9.28
N ILE A 98 -12.06 -4.98 9.77
CA ILE A 98 -12.61 -6.27 9.33
C ILE A 98 -14.10 -6.44 9.68
N GLN A 99 -14.60 -5.65 10.63
CA GLN A 99 -16.01 -5.57 11.01
C GLN A 99 -16.88 -4.92 9.93
N ARG A 100 -16.29 -4.20 8.97
CA ARG A 100 -17.01 -3.55 7.86
C ARG A 100 -17.16 -4.51 6.68
N PRO A 101 -18.21 -4.37 5.86
CA PRO A 101 -18.24 -4.93 4.50
C PRO A 101 -16.99 -4.51 3.73
N GLU A 102 -16.46 -5.40 2.87
CA GLU A 102 -15.17 -5.19 2.20
C GLU A 102 -15.02 -3.86 1.44
N PRO A 103 -16.02 -3.38 0.68
CA PRO A 103 -15.96 -2.07 0.02
C PRO A 103 -15.78 -0.88 0.98
N ASN A 104 -16.22 -1.03 2.23
CA ASN A 104 -16.21 0.05 3.24
C ASN A 104 -14.95 0.01 4.13
N ARG A 105 -14.04 -0.93 3.90
CA ARG A 105 -12.78 -1.08 4.65
C ARG A 105 -11.76 -0.07 4.17
N ASN A 106 -11.89 1.17 4.62
CA ASN A 106 -11.00 2.28 4.26
C ASN A 106 -10.35 2.87 5.53
N TRP A 107 -9.09 3.28 5.43
CA TRP A 107 -8.39 4.00 6.49
C TRP A 107 -7.33 4.91 5.89
N TRP A 108 -7.23 6.14 6.40
CA TRP A 108 -6.27 7.13 5.92
C TRP A 108 -5.15 7.39 6.94
N PRO A 109 -3.90 7.65 6.49
CA PRO A 109 -2.81 7.99 7.38
C PRO A 109 -3.11 9.24 8.20
N GLY A 110 -3.10 9.11 9.52
CA GLY A 110 -3.43 10.19 10.46
C GLY A 110 -4.76 9.99 11.16
N GLU A 111 -5.62 9.11 10.64
CA GLU A 111 -6.84 8.70 11.33
C GLU A 111 -6.50 7.82 12.55
N SER A 112 -7.06 8.19 13.70
CA SER A 112 -6.87 7.49 14.95
C SER A 112 -7.75 6.25 15.06
N LEU A 113 -7.31 5.28 15.88
CA LEU A 113 -8.13 4.11 16.19
C LEU A 113 -9.46 4.48 16.89
N ALA A 114 -9.47 5.57 17.66
CA ALA A 114 -10.69 6.05 18.30
C ALA A 114 -11.73 6.53 17.28
N GLN A 115 -11.28 7.25 16.23
CA GLN A 115 -12.13 7.68 15.13
C GLN A 115 -12.73 6.48 14.38
N LEU A 116 -11.90 5.50 13.99
CA LEU A 116 -12.37 4.27 13.33
C LEU A 116 -13.45 3.54 14.13
N LYS A 117 -13.26 3.41 15.45
CA LYS A 117 -14.21 2.73 16.34
C LYS A 117 -15.51 3.52 16.52
N ALA A 118 -15.41 4.84 16.59
CA ALA A 118 -16.58 5.73 16.67
C ALA A 118 -17.41 5.64 15.38
N GLU A 119 -16.77 5.68 14.22
CA GLU A 119 -17.41 5.51 12.90
C GLU A 119 -18.12 4.15 12.82
N ASN A 120 -17.45 3.05 13.17
CA ASN A 120 -18.09 1.72 13.19
C ASN A 120 -19.35 1.68 14.07
N SER A 121 -19.31 2.40 15.21
CA SER A 121 -20.42 2.43 16.14
C SER A 121 -21.59 3.26 15.61
N GLN A 122 -21.32 4.34 14.87
CA GLN A 122 -22.32 5.19 14.22
C GLN A 122 -23.01 4.47 13.05
N HIS A 123 -22.27 3.65 12.31
CA HIS A 123 -22.76 2.91 11.14
C HIS A 123 -23.08 1.44 11.46
N LYS A 124 -23.41 1.12 12.71
CA LYS A 124 -23.57 -0.27 13.17
C LYS A 124 -24.58 -1.09 12.36
N GLU A 125 -25.65 -0.45 11.90
CA GLU A 125 -26.69 -1.09 11.07
C GLU A 125 -26.16 -1.52 9.69
N GLU A 126 -25.15 -0.82 9.17
CA GLU A 126 -24.48 -1.13 7.90
C GLU A 126 -23.38 -2.20 8.05
N LEU A 127 -23.11 -2.65 9.29
CA LEU A 127 -22.16 -3.72 9.60
C LEU A 127 -22.80 -5.11 9.71
N LEU A 128 -24.14 -5.19 9.69
CA LEU A 128 -24.94 -6.43 9.75
C LEU A 128 -25.13 -7.03 8.36
#